data_AF-Q7WWT3-F1
#
_entry.id   AF-Q7WWT3-F1
#
_cell.length_a   1.000
_cell.length_b   1.000
_cell.length_c   1.000
_cell.angle_alpha   90.00
_cell.angle_beta   90.00
_cell.angle_gamma   90.00
#
_symmetry.space_group_name_H-M   'P 1'
#
loop_
_entity.id
_entity.type
_entity.pdbx_description
1 polymer ?
#
loop_
_entity_poly.entity_id
_entity_poly.type
_entity_poly.pdbx_seq_one_letter_code
_entity_poly.pdbx_strand_id
1 'polypeptide(L)'
;MQREPCSPEGVRPWPVAPRPFDDEAFGGWLGRLAARYQISVDQLWQIGDLGAFPALTNSGWLLFPPMDEQALCRLAMLTHIGMPRLEALQTPMAWVSDRDQLPYCFDCLVLNPVDVFSPRWKRDWLDPHTAVCQVPGHRLNSLPPCTLRICRNLTAVLRAISKRQRKG
;
A
#
# COMPACT_ATOMS: atom_id res chain seq x y z
N MET A 1 -13.58 18.85 18.48
CA MET A 1 -14.50 17.70 18.33
C MET A 1 -13.70 16.46 18.73
N GLN A 2 -13.99 15.89 19.90
CA GLN A 2 -13.27 14.70 20.39
C GLN A 2 -13.83 13.49 19.63
N ARG A 3 -12.99 12.78 18.87
CA ARG A 3 -13.38 11.52 18.22
C ARG A 3 -13.58 10.47 19.31
N GLU A 4 -14.68 9.73 19.24
CA GLU A 4 -14.88 8.59 20.12
C GLU A 4 -13.74 7.58 19.93
N PRO A 5 -13.17 7.02 21.00
CA PRO A 5 -12.11 6.04 20.88
C PRO A 5 -12.64 4.76 20.23
N CYS A 6 -11.82 4.17 19.35
CA CYS A 6 -12.07 2.84 18.81
C CYS A 6 -12.35 1.83 19.92
N SER A 7 -13.54 1.24 19.93
CA SER A 7 -13.94 0.31 20.97
C SER A 7 -13.26 -1.06 20.77
N PRO A 8 -12.50 -1.57 21.75
CA PRO A 8 -11.64 -2.74 21.61
C PRO A 8 -12.36 -4.09 21.74
N GLU A 9 -13.68 -4.13 21.93
CA GLU A 9 -14.36 -5.38 22.27
C GLU A 9 -14.25 -6.43 21.16
N GLY A 10 -13.64 -7.58 21.49
CA GLY A 10 -13.60 -8.76 20.64
C GLY A 10 -12.55 -8.76 19.52
N VAL A 11 -11.79 -7.68 19.32
CA VAL A 11 -10.76 -7.63 18.27
C VAL A 11 -9.44 -8.20 18.79
N ARG A 12 -9.03 -9.36 18.25
CA ARG A 12 -7.69 -9.90 18.49
C ARG A 12 -6.70 -9.25 17.51
N PRO A 13 -5.64 -8.58 18.01
CA PRO A 13 -4.62 -8.00 17.15
C PRO A 13 -3.91 -9.04 16.29
N TRP A 14 -3.46 -8.60 15.13
CA TRP A 14 -2.63 -9.40 14.25
C TRP A 14 -1.23 -9.60 14.84
N PRO A 15 -0.68 -10.83 14.87
CA PRO A 15 0.61 -11.11 15.50
C PRO A 15 1.78 -10.31 14.91
N VAL A 16 1.67 -9.95 13.63
CA VAL A 16 2.71 -9.21 12.90
C VAL A 16 2.05 -8.10 12.07
N ALA A 17 2.36 -6.85 12.36
CA ALA A 17 1.99 -5.71 11.53
C ALA A 17 3.24 -4.85 11.28
N PRO A 18 3.74 -4.76 10.03
CA PRO A 18 4.88 -3.89 9.74
C PRO A 18 4.46 -2.44 9.94
N ARG A 19 5.34 -1.64 10.55
CA ARG A 19 5.09 -0.19 10.63
C ARG A 19 5.12 0.41 9.21
N PRO A 20 4.17 1.30 8.88
CA PRO A 20 4.16 2.03 7.63
C PRO A 20 5.24 3.12 7.64
N PHE A 21 5.85 3.39 6.48
CA PHE A 21 6.78 4.52 6.34
C PHE A 21 6.05 5.83 6.05
N ASP A 22 6.72 6.97 6.31
CA ASP A 22 6.08 8.30 6.25
C ASP A 22 5.60 8.67 4.85
N ASP A 23 6.36 8.26 3.84
CA ASP A 23 6.08 8.53 2.43
C ASP A 23 5.52 7.31 1.71
N GLU A 24 5.06 6.28 2.42
CA GLU A 24 4.52 5.05 1.83
C GLU A 24 3.05 5.21 1.43
N ALA A 25 2.68 4.69 0.26
CA ALA A 25 1.29 4.61 -0.16
C ALA A 25 0.54 3.59 0.71
N PHE A 26 -0.70 3.89 1.11
CA PHE A 26 -1.54 2.94 1.86
C PHE A 26 -1.59 1.56 1.20
N GLY A 27 -1.84 1.50 -0.11
CA GLY A 27 -1.88 0.24 -0.86
C GLY A 27 -0.55 -0.53 -0.81
N GLY A 28 0.58 0.18 -0.91
CA GLY A 28 1.92 -0.40 -0.78
C GLY A 28 2.16 -1.03 0.59
N TRP A 29 1.79 -0.31 1.66
CA TRP A 29 1.85 -0.82 3.02
C TRP A 29 0.90 -2.01 3.26
N LEU A 30 -0.34 -1.93 2.78
CA LEU A 30 -1.32 -3.02 2.88
C LEU A 30 -0.81 -4.28 2.14
N GLY A 31 -0.16 -4.09 1.00
CA GLY A 31 0.53 -5.14 0.25
C GLY A 31 1.70 -5.78 1.01
N ARG A 32 2.46 -5.02 1.81
CA ARG A 32 3.50 -5.56 2.71
C ARG A 32 2.87 -6.36 3.84
N LEU A 33 1.81 -5.84 4.44
CA LEU A 33 1.09 -6.50 5.52
C LEU A 33 0.53 -7.84 5.04
N ALA A 34 -0.15 -7.89 3.89
CA ALA A 34 -0.63 -9.14 3.29
C ALA A 34 0.52 -10.12 3.00
N ALA A 35 1.68 -9.61 2.55
CA ALA A 35 2.85 -10.42 2.29
C ALA A 35 3.45 -11.07 3.55
N ARG A 36 3.32 -10.46 4.74
CA ARG A 36 3.74 -11.08 6.02
C ARG A 36 2.97 -12.35 6.33
N TYR A 37 1.73 -12.44 5.87
CA TYR A 37 0.85 -13.60 6.02
C TYR A 37 0.81 -14.50 4.79
N GLN A 38 1.54 -14.16 3.72
CA GLN A 38 1.55 -14.89 2.44
C GLN A 38 0.17 -15.02 1.78
N ILE A 39 -0.74 -14.09 2.06
CA ILE A 39 -2.09 -14.03 1.50
C ILE A 39 -2.22 -12.87 0.51
N SER A 40 -3.36 -12.80 -0.16
CA SER A 40 -3.71 -11.64 -0.97
C SER A 40 -4.23 -10.47 -0.14
N VAL A 41 -4.22 -9.26 -0.70
CA VAL A 41 -4.76 -8.06 -0.05
C VAL A 41 -6.27 -8.20 0.22
N ASP A 42 -7.02 -8.79 -0.71
CA ASP A 42 -8.45 -9.07 -0.53
C ASP A 42 -8.71 -10.11 0.58
N GLN A 43 -7.89 -11.16 0.68
CA GLN A 43 -7.97 -12.12 1.78
C GLN A 43 -7.64 -11.48 3.13
N LEU A 44 -6.60 -10.65 3.19
CA LEU A 44 -6.26 -9.90 4.41
C LEU A 44 -7.43 -9.01 4.86
N TRP A 45 -8.07 -8.34 3.91
CA TRP A 45 -9.24 -7.50 4.18
C TRP A 45 -10.41 -8.28 4.74
N GLN A 46 -10.72 -9.43 4.15
CA GLN A 46 -11.79 -10.33 4.62
C GLN A 46 -11.49 -10.89 6.01
N ILE A 47 -10.26 -11.34 6.27
CA ILE A 47 -9.84 -11.86 7.58
C ILE A 47 -9.88 -10.75 8.64
N GLY A 48 -9.54 -9.52 8.25
CA GLY A 48 -9.64 -8.35 9.11
C GLY A 48 -11.08 -7.88 9.34
N ASP A 49 -12.06 -8.41 8.59
CA ASP A 49 -13.47 -8.02 8.65
C ASP A 49 -13.61 -6.48 8.55
N LEU A 50 -12.89 -5.90 7.58
CA LEU A 50 -12.81 -4.45 7.34
C LEU A 50 -14.01 -3.91 6.54
N GLY A 51 -15.13 -4.65 6.53
CA GLY A 51 -16.32 -4.33 5.73
C GLY A 51 -16.22 -4.79 4.28
N ALA A 52 -17.04 -4.19 3.41
CA ALA A 52 -17.04 -4.51 1.98
C ALA A 52 -15.71 -4.12 1.33
N PHE A 53 -15.13 -5.03 0.53
CA PHE A 53 -13.91 -4.71 -0.20
C PHE A 53 -14.24 -3.63 -1.26
N PRO A 54 -13.49 -2.51 -1.30
CA PRO A 54 -13.83 -1.41 -2.17
C PRO A 54 -13.66 -1.78 -3.64
N ALA A 55 -14.47 -1.16 -4.50
CA ALA A 55 -14.26 -1.24 -5.94
C ALA A 55 -12.92 -0.58 -6.30
N LEU A 56 -12.03 -1.36 -6.92
CA LEU A 56 -10.71 -0.90 -7.33
C LEU A 56 -10.72 -0.48 -8.80
N THR A 57 -9.90 0.50 -9.15
CA THR A 57 -9.60 0.84 -10.54
C THR A 57 -8.72 -0.25 -11.16
N ASN A 58 -8.33 -0.09 -12.42
CA ASN A 58 -7.38 -0.98 -13.08
C ASN A 58 -6.00 -1.05 -12.36
N SER A 59 -5.72 -0.07 -11.48
CA SER A 59 -4.52 0.06 -10.66
C SER A 59 -4.56 -0.80 -9.39
N GLY A 60 -5.61 -1.60 -9.21
CA GLY A 60 -5.72 -2.60 -8.17
C GLY A 60 -5.50 -2.03 -6.77
N TRP A 61 -4.99 -2.88 -5.87
CA TRP A 61 -4.86 -2.54 -4.45
C TRP A 61 -3.76 -1.53 -4.15
N LEU A 62 -2.90 -1.19 -5.12
CA LEU A 62 -1.79 -0.26 -4.91
C LEU A 62 -2.28 1.19 -4.85
N LEU A 63 -3.24 1.54 -5.72
CA LEU A 63 -3.94 2.83 -5.70
C LEU A 63 -5.28 2.67 -4.94
N PHE A 64 -5.17 2.25 -3.69
CA PHE A 64 -6.33 1.97 -2.83
C PHE A 64 -7.10 3.27 -2.53
N PRO A 65 -8.44 3.27 -2.66
CA PRO A 65 -9.24 4.46 -2.34
C PRO A 65 -9.22 4.76 -0.84
N PRO A 66 -9.52 6.01 -0.43
CA PRO A 66 -9.75 6.34 0.96
C PRO A 66 -10.69 5.37 1.66
N MET A 67 -10.38 5.03 2.91
CA MET A 67 -11.22 4.19 3.76
C MET A 67 -12.10 5.05 4.65
N ASP A 68 -13.27 4.53 4.99
CA ASP A 68 -14.11 5.13 6.02
C ASP A 68 -13.49 4.98 7.42
N GLU A 69 -14.02 5.76 8.37
CA GLU A 69 -13.52 5.80 9.73
C GLU A 69 -13.65 4.45 10.46
N GLN A 70 -14.71 3.68 10.16
CA GLN A 70 -14.96 2.40 10.81
C GLN A 70 -13.90 1.37 10.41
N ALA A 71 -13.60 1.25 9.12
CA ALA A 71 -12.60 0.33 8.62
C ALA A 71 -11.19 0.73 9.08
N LEU A 72 -10.86 2.03 9.12
CA LEU A 72 -9.60 2.52 9.68
C LEU A 72 -9.47 2.20 11.16
N CYS A 73 -10.55 2.41 11.92
CA CYS A 73 -10.58 2.16 13.35
C CYS A 73 -10.33 0.68 13.66
N ARG A 74 -10.98 -0.21 12.90
CA ARG A 74 -10.73 -1.64 13.00
C ARG A 74 -9.32 -2.02 12.60
N LEU A 75 -8.81 -1.46 11.51
CA LEU A 75 -7.43 -1.71 11.06
C LEU A 75 -6.40 -1.20 12.08
N ALA A 76 -6.66 -0.07 12.74
CA ALA A 76 -5.84 0.46 13.82
C ALA A 76 -5.75 -0.52 14.99
N MET A 77 -6.88 -1.12 15.39
CA MET A 77 -6.91 -2.15 16.44
C MET A 77 -6.19 -3.43 16.03
N LEU A 78 -6.37 -3.89 14.79
CA LEU A 78 -5.71 -5.09 14.30
C LEU A 78 -4.19 -4.92 14.19
N THR A 79 -3.71 -3.72 13.86
CA THR A 79 -2.29 -3.47 13.55
C THR A 79 -1.53 -2.72 14.64
N HIS A 80 -2.22 -2.19 15.64
CA HIS A 80 -1.69 -1.27 16.65
C HIS A 80 -1.09 0.02 16.04
N ILE A 81 -1.55 0.41 14.86
CA ILE A 81 -1.15 1.67 14.22
C ILE A 81 -2.21 2.71 14.52
N GLY A 82 -1.80 3.87 15.03
CA GLY A 82 -2.73 4.95 15.37
C GLY A 82 -3.51 5.47 14.15
N MET A 83 -4.77 5.85 14.38
CA MET A 83 -5.64 6.45 13.37
C MET A 83 -4.98 7.59 12.57
N PRO A 84 -4.32 8.59 13.21
CA PRO A 84 -3.68 9.68 12.45
C PRO A 84 -2.62 9.18 11.46
N ARG A 85 -1.95 8.06 11.80
CA ARG A 85 -0.96 7.46 10.92
C ARG A 85 -1.62 6.77 9.73
N LEU A 86 -2.70 6.02 9.95
CA LEU A 86 -3.43 5.39 8.84
C LEU A 86 -4.06 6.43 7.91
N GLU A 87 -4.62 7.51 8.48
CA GLU A 87 -5.14 8.66 7.72
C GLU A 87 -4.07 9.29 6.82
N ALA A 88 -2.85 9.49 7.34
CA ALA A 88 -1.75 10.06 6.57
C ALA A 88 -1.31 9.20 5.37
N LEU A 89 -1.53 7.88 5.41
CA LEU A 89 -1.17 6.97 4.31
C LEU A 89 -2.18 7.00 3.16
N GLN A 90 -3.42 7.43 3.44
CA GLN A 90 -4.51 7.32 2.46
C GLN A 90 -4.18 8.07 1.18
N THR A 91 -4.59 7.47 0.06
CA THR A 91 -4.52 8.08 -1.26
C THR A 91 -5.60 9.16 -1.36
N PRO A 92 -5.30 10.40 -1.73
CA PRO A 92 -6.32 11.40 -2.01
C PRO A 92 -7.33 10.89 -3.06
N MET A 93 -8.63 11.07 -2.83
CA MET A 93 -9.68 10.56 -3.75
C MET A 93 -9.50 11.07 -5.18
N ALA A 94 -9.03 12.32 -5.35
CA ALA A 94 -8.75 12.92 -6.65
C ALA A 94 -7.64 12.19 -7.45
N TRP A 95 -6.82 11.37 -6.80
CA TRP A 95 -5.78 10.57 -7.45
C TRP A 95 -6.28 9.18 -7.87
N VAL A 96 -7.47 8.76 -7.40
CA VAL A 96 -8.01 7.42 -7.64
C VAL A 96 -8.69 7.39 -9.01
N SER A 97 -7.94 6.92 -10.01
CA SER A 97 -8.40 6.79 -11.39
C SER A 97 -7.77 5.57 -12.06
N ASP A 98 -8.27 5.20 -13.23
CA ASP A 98 -7.58 4.26 -14.09
C ASP A 98 -6.23 4.86 -14.55
N ARG A 99 -5.20 4.02 -14.62
CA ARG A 99 -3.85 4.38 -15.02
C ARG A 99 -3.40 3.49 -16.15
N ASP A 100 -2.65 4.04 -17.11
CA ASP A 100 -1.99 3.21 -18.12
C ASP A 100 -0.73 2.54 -17.57
N GLN A 101 -0.08 3.19 -16.60
CA GLN A 101 1.16 2.76 -15.97
C GLN A 101 1.17 3.15 -14.50
N LEU A 102 1.81 2.32 -13.68
CA LEU A 102 2.08 2.57 -12.27
C LEU A 102 3.56 2.93 -12.12
N PRO A 103 3.88 4.20 -11.86
CA PRO A 103 5.26 4.63 -11.76
C PRO A 103 5.92 4.15 -10.46
N TYR A 104 7.20 3.83 -10.54
CA TYR A 104 8.05 3.53 -9.39
C TYR A 104 9.51 3.79 -9.71
N CYS A 105 10.31 4.19 -8.73
CA CYS A 105 11.77 4.16 -8.88
C CYS A 105 12.29 2.83 -8.37
N PHE A 106 13.01 2.06 -9.20
CA PHE A 106 13.51 0.73 -8.80
C PHE A 106 14.46 0.82 -7.60
N ASP A 107 15.43 1.73 -7.66
CA ASP A 107 16.42 1.91 -6.60
C ASP A 107 15.77 2.30 -5.28
N CYS A 108 14.87 3.28 -5.28
CA CYS A 108 14.15 3.69 -4.07
C CYS A 108 13.17 2.63 -3.57
N LEU A 109 12.60 1.82 -4.48
CA LEU A 109 11.68 0.75 -4.12
C LEU A 109 12.40 -0.37 -3.38
N VAL A 110 13.61 -0.74 -3.83
CA VAL A 110 14.39 -1.85 -3.25
C VAL A 110 15.34 -1.41 -2.14
N LEU A 111 15.86 -0.18 -2.20
CA LEU A 111 16.77 0.43 -1.22
C LEU A 111 16.05 1.53 -0.46
N ASN A 112 15.22 1.13 0.49
CA ASN A 112 14.59 2.06 1.40
C ASN A 112 15.63 2.54 2.44
N PRO A 113 15.96 3.85 2.52
CA PRO A 113 16.97 4.35 3.44
C PRO A 113 16.58 4.22 4.91
N VAL A 114 15.28 4.05 5.22
CA VAL A 114 14.79 3.88 6.60
C VAL A 114 14.96 2.44 7.07
N ASP A 115 14.79 1.47 6.17
CA ASP A 115 14.97 0.05 6.42
C ASP A 115 15.29 -0.65 5.09
N VAL A 116 16.57 -0.95 4.89
CA VAL A 116 17.12 -1.48 3.63
C VAL A 116 16.57 -2.86 3.24
N PHE A 117 15.95 -3.59 4.19
CA PHE A 117 15.34 -4.90 3.92
C PHE A 117 13.83 -4.80 3.66
N SER A 118 13.27 -3.58 3.74
CA SER A 118 11.85 -3.32 3.63
C SER A 118 11.54 -2.44 2.42
N PRO A 119 11.31 -3.07 1.25
CA PRO A 119 10.76 -2.37 0.10
C PRO A 119 9.46 -1.66 0.45
N ARG A 120 9.25 -0.51 -0.17
CA ARG A 120 8.06 0.33 0.02
C ARG A 120 7.71 1.07 -1.25
N TRP A 121 6.42 1.24 -1.51
CA TRP A 121 5.96 2.03 -2.63
C TRP A 121 5.71 3.47 -2.17
N LYS A 122 6.40 4.45 -2.76
CA LYS A 122 6.18 5.85 -2.37
C LYS A 122 4.80 6.32 -2.80
N ARG A 123 4.12 7.03 -1.89
CA ARG A 123 2.85 7.71 -2.15
C ARG A 123 2.97 8.72 -3.28
N ASP A 124 4.04 9.52 -3.28
CA ASP A 124 4.23 10.58 -4.28
C ASP A 124 4.39 10.03 -5.71
N TRP A 125 4.81 8.77 -5.89
CA TRP A 125 4.81 8.16 -7.21
C TRP A 125 3.40 8.03 -7.77
N LEU A 126 2.38 7.85 -6.92
CA LEU A 126 0.99 7.70 -7.35
C LEU A 126 0.29 9.04 -7.62
N ASP A 127 0.92 10.17 -7.29
CA ASP A 127 0.42 11.49 -7.68
C ASP A 127 0.36 11.60 -9.22
N PRO A 128 -0.81 11.92 -9.82
CA PRO A 128 -0.94 12.14 -11.26
C PRO A 128 0.04 13.16 -11.85
N HIS A 129 0.56 14.09 -11.06
CA HIS A 129 1.47 15.14 -11.50
C HIS A 129 2.95 14.77 -11.33
N THR A 130 3.25 13.63 -10.69
CA THR A 130 4.64 13.17 -10.52
C THR A 130 5.16 12.57 -11.82
N ALA A 131 6.08 13.29 -12.47
CA ALA A 131 6.77 12.82 -13.69
C ALA A 131 8.17 12.27 -13.43
N VAL A 132 8.79 12.60 -12.28
CA VAL A 132 10.18 12.26 -11.98
C VAL A 132 10.35 11.75 -10.54
N CYS A 133 11.42 10.99 -10.31
CA CYS A 133 11.80 10.62 -8.95
C CYS A 133 12.43 11.84 -8.26
N GLN A 134 12.05 12.10 -7.02
CA GLN A 134 12.59 13.24 -6.25
C GLN A 134 14.05 13.03 -5.80
N VAL A 135 14.61 11.84 -6.00
CA VAL A 135 16.02 11.55 -5.71
C VAL A 135 16.86 11.87 -6.95
N PRO A 136 17.88 12.76 -6.85
CA PRO A 136 18.72 13.12 -7.98
C PRO A 136 19.38 11.91 -8.65
N GLY A 137 19.37 11.88 -9.99
CA GLY A 137 19.95 10.79 -10.78
C GLY A 137 19.07 9.54 -10.91
N HIS A 138 18.01 9.42 -10.12
CA HIS A 138 17.09 8.29 -10.18
C HIS A 138 16.01 8.51 -11.25
N ARG A 139 15.50 7.42 -11.83
CA ARG A 139 14.45 7.45 -12.86
C ARG A 139 13.20 6.72 -12.38
N LEU A 140 12.04 7.19 -12.83
CA LEU A 140 10.79 6.43 -12.70
C LEU A 140 10.70 5.42 -13.85
N ASN A 141 10.48 4.17 -13.46
CA ASN A 141 10.06 3.08 -14.30
C ASN A 141 8.53 2.95 -14.24
N SER A 142 7.97 2.17 -15.16
CA SER A 142 6.53 1.95 -15.27
C SER A 142 6.18 0.47 -15.10
N LEU A 143 5.16 0.20 -14.29
CA LEU A 143 4.56 -1.12 -14.15
C LEU A 143 3.16 -1.12 -14.77
N PRO A 144 2.86 -2.02 -15.73
CA PRO A 144 1.53 -2.18 -16.28
C PRO A 144 0.54 -2.59 -15.17
N PRO A 145 -0.63 -1.94 -15.06
CA PRO A 145 -1.63 -2.20 -14.02
C PRO A 145 -2.10 -3.66 -13.97
N CYS A 146 -2.15 -4.33 -15.13
CA CYS A 146 -2.49 -5.77 -15.21
C CYS A 146 -1.59 -6.66 -14.35
N THR A 147 -0.37 -6.20 -14.01
CA THR A 147 0.52 -6.92 -13.08
C THR A 147 -0.11 -7.08 -11.70
N LEU A 148 -0.85 -6.08 -11.22
CA LEU A 148 -1.48 -6.12 -9.90
C LEU A 148 -2.71 -7.03 -9.84
N ARG A 149 -3.34 -7.32 -10.99
CA ARG A 149 -4.38 -8.36 -11.07
C ARG A 149 -3.82 -9.76 -10.77
N ILE A 150 -2.53 -9.97 -11.04
CA ILE A 150 -1.86 -11.26 -10.86
C ILE A 150 -1.10 -11.27 -9.51
N CYS A 151 -0.50 -10.13 -9.15
CA CYS A 151 0.31 -10.00 -7.95
C CYS A 151 -0.57 -9.71 -6.72
N ARG A 152 -0.78 -10.76 -5.94
CA ARG A 152 -1.70 -10.77 -4.78
C ARG A 152 -1.24 -9.89 -3.60
N ASN A 153 0.06 -9.58 -3.49
CA ASN A 153 0.66 -8.78 -2.43
C ASN A 153 1.98 -8.16 -2.90
N LEU A 154 2.65 -7.34 -2.06
CA LEU A 154 3.84 -6.60 -2.50
C LEU A 154 5.02 -7.52 -2.84
N THR A 155 5.22 -8.63 -2.12
CA THR A 155 6.27 -9.61 -2.45
C THR A 155 6.12 -10.16 -3.87
N ALA A 156 4.90 -10.44 -4.30
CA ALA A 156 4.64 -10.88 -5.68
C ALA A 156 4.98 -9.79 -6.71
N VAL A 157 4.62 -8.53 -6.42
CA VAL A 157 4.96 -7.37 -7.28
C VAL A 157 6.47 -7.21 -7.43
N LEU A 158 7.21 -7.27 -6.32
CA LEU A 158 8.66 -7.13 -6.31
C LEU A 158 9.35 -8.23 -7.11
N ARG A 159 8.85 -9.48 -7.03
CA ARG A 159 9.34 -10.59 -7.86
C ARG A 159 9.09 -10.32 -9.36
N ALA A 160 7.93 -9.80 -9.72
CA ALA A 160 7.61 -9.46 -11.10
C ALA A 160 8.50 -8.32 -11.64
N ILE A 161 8.72 -7.28 -10.85
CA ILE A 161 9.64 -6.17 -11.16
C ILE A 161 11.06 -6.70 -11.35
N SER A 162 11.58 -7.46 -10.38
CA SER A 162 12.94 -8.02 -10.43
C SER A 162 13.15 -8.97 -11.62
N LYS A 163 12.10 -9.66 -12.08
CA LYS A 163 12.16 -10.49 -13.29
C LYS A 163 12.22 -9.65 -14.56
N ARG A 164 11.58 -8.48 -14.59
CA ARG A 164 11.63 -7.54 -15.72
C ARG A 164 12.99 -6.84 -15.80
N GLN A 165 13.54 -6.41 -14.67
CA GLN A 165 14.86 -5.75 -14.61
C GLN A 165 16.02 -6.66 -15.05
N ARG A 166 15.88 -7.98 -14.89
CA ARG A 166 16.88 -8.95 -15.40
C ARG A 166 16.79 -9.22 -16.91
N LYS A 167 15.72 -8.77 -17.57
CA LYS A 167 15.44 -9.05 -18.98
C LYS A 167 15.63 -7.83 -19.89
N GLY A 168 15.67 -6.63 -19.32
CA GLY A 168 16.04 -5.40 -20.03
C GLY A 168 17.53 -5.15 -19.86
#